data_AF-A0A2R3QDI4-F1
#
_entry.id   AF-A0A2R3QDI4-F1
#
_cell.length_a   1.000
_cell.length_b   1.000
_cell.length_c   1.000
_cell.angle_alpha   90.00
_cell.angle_beta   90.00
_cell.angle_gamma   90.00
#
_symmetry.space_group_name_H-M   'P 1'
#
loop_
_entity.id
_entity.type
_entity.pdbx_description
1 polymer ?
#
loop_
_entity_poly.entity_id
_entity_poly.type
_entity_poly.pdbx_seq_one_letter_code
_entity_poly.pdbx_strand_id
1 'polypeptide(L)'
;MMDVEKLNQLLCQADPMHTGCASEPDMHDEYWSQARDAADLTAQGMPLRQALEQVFEEWFWPGCLASERCQALLADIERQLAAAPG
;
A
#
# COMPACT_ATOMS: atom_id res chain seq x y z
N MET A 1 -4.48 14.49 -5.30
CA MET A 1 -3.75 13.48 -6.09
C MET A 1 -2.99 12.66 -5.08
N MET A 2 -3.08 11.33 -5.13
CA MET A 2 -2.37 10.47 -4.17
C MET A 2 -0.87 10.60 -4.36
N ASP A 3 -0.11 10.75 -3.27
CA ASP A 3 1.35 10.73 -3.32
C ASP A 3 1.83 9.28 -3.39
N VAL A 4 2.28 8.87 -4.58
CA VAL A 4 2.74 7.51 -4.87
C VAL A 4 4.03 7.19 -4.10
N GLU A 5 4.94 8.17 -3.98
CA GLU A 5 6.19 7.98 -3.25
C GLU A 5 5.90 7.73 -1.76
N LYS A 6 4.98 8.52 -1.19
CA LYS A 6 4.55 8.32 0.19
C LYS A 6 3.85 6.98 0.40
N LEU A 7 2.95 6.60 -0.51
CA LEU A 7 2.25 5.32 -0.41
C LEU A 7 3.23 4.14 -0.51
N ASN A 8 4.18 4.20 -1.44
CA ASN A 8 5.24 3.20 -1.56
C ASN A 8 6.08 3.11 -0.27
N GLN A 9 6.52 4.23 0.30
CA GLN A 9 7.25 4.24 1.57
C GLN A 9 6.45 3.57 2.70
N LEU A 10 5.15 3.88 2.81
CA LEU A 10 4.28 3.29 3.83
C LEU A 10 4.07 1.79 3.62
N LEU A 11 3.95 1.34 2.37
CA LEU A 11 3.87 -0.08 2.04
C LEU A 11 5.18 -0.82 2.36
N CYS A 12 6.33 -0.23 2.02
CA CYS A 12 7.65 -0.80 2.36
C CYS A 12 7.85 -0.90 3.88
N GLN A 13 7.40 0.10 4.65
CA GLN A 13 7.45 0.06 6.12
C GLN A 13 6.50 -0.98 6.72
N ALA A 14 5.31 -1.14 6.14
CA ALA A 14 4.31 -2.08 6.60
C ALA A 14 4.67 -3.54 6.27
N ASP A 15 5.44 -3.74 5.19
CA ASP A 15 5.79 -5.01 4.57
C ASP A 15 4.64 -6.05 4.63
N PRO A 16 3.54 -5.79 3.89
CA PRO A 16 2.38 -6.67 3.93
C PRO A 16 2.72 -8.10 3.52
N MET A 17 3.68 -8.30 2.62
CA MET A 17 4.04 -9.61 2.08
C MET A 17 5.22 -10.28 2.79
N HIS A 18 5.83 -9.63 3.80
CA HIS A 18 7.04 -10.12 4.50
C HIS A 18 8.20 -10.38 3.54
N THR A 19 8.42 -9.49 2.57
CA THR A 19 9.55 -9.58 1.64
C THR A 19 10.87 -9.21 2.28
N GLY A 20 10.84 -8.54 3.44
CA GLY A 20 12.01 -8.06 4.16
C GLY A 20 12.36 -6.60 3.90
N CYS A 21 11.60 -5.88 3.06
CA CYS A 21 11.86 -4.47 2.75
C CYS A 21 11.87 -3.55 3.95
N ALA A 22 11.10 -3.86 5.00
CA ALA A 22 11.07 -3.04 6.21
C ALA A 22 12.42 -3.02 6.96
N SER A 23 13.31 -3.98 6.69
CA SER A 23 14.61 -4.14 7.37
C SER A 23 15.80 -3.70 6.50
N GLU A 24 15.61 -3.48 5.20
CA GLU A 24 16.66 -3.18 4.25
C GLU A 24 16.48 -1.76 3.67
N PRO A 25 17.35 -0.79 4.01
CA PRO A 25 17.22 0.61 3.59
C PRO A 25 17.31 0.83 2.08
N ASP A 26 17.84 -0.14 1.33
CA ASP A 26 17.95 -0.08 -0.14
C ASP A 26 16.72 -0.67 -0.86
N MET A 27 15.73 -1.23 -0.14
CA MET A 27 14.51 -1.82 -0.73
C MET A 27 13.32 -0.86 -0.72
N HIS A 28 13.58 0.44 -0.75
CA HIS A 28 12.54 1.47 -0.71
C HIS A 28 11.61 1.45 -1.93
N ASP A 29 11.94 0.75 -3.02
CA ASP A 29 11.14 0.74 -4.27
C ASP A 29 10.30 -0.53 -4.48
N GLU A 30 10.21 -1.43 -3.49
CA GLU A 30 9.61 -2.76 -3.70
C GLU A 30 8.12 -2.72 -4.04
N TYR A 31 7.38 -1.74 -3.52
CA TYR A 31 5.94 -1.59 -3.74
C TYR A 31 5.58 -0.46 -4.71
N TRP A 32 6.52 0.05 -5.51
CA TRP A 32 6.27 1.22 -6.37
C TRP A 32 5.16 0.95 -7.39
N SER A 33 5.19 -0.21 -8.04
CA SER A 33 4.16 -0.61 -9.01
C SER A 33 2.78 -0.69 -8.36
N GLN A 34 2.69 -1.29 -7.18
CA GLN A 34 1.43 -1.42 -6.44
C GLN A 34 0.92 -0.06 -5.97
N ALA A 35 1.82 0.81 -5.50
CA ALA A 35 1.47 2.17 -5.08
C ALA A 35 0.95 3.00 -6.26
N ARG A 36 1.56 2.86 -7.44
CA ARG A 36 1.12 3.54 -8.67
C ARG A 36 -0.26 3.07 -9.10
N ASP A 37 -0.46 1.77 -9.21
CA ASP A 37 -1.74 1.22 -9.65
C ASP A 37 -2.87 1.58 -8.68
N ALA A 38 -2.58 1.53 -7.37
CA ALA A 38 -3.54 1.95 -6.35
C ALA A 38 -3.86 3.45 -6.41
N ALA A 39 -2.89 4.30 -6.74
CA ALA A 39 -3.11 5.72 -6.97
C ALA A 39 -3.97 5.98 -8.21
N ASP A 40 -3.76 5.23 -9.29
CA ASP A 40 -4.54 5.33 -10.53
C ASP A 40 -6.01 4.90 -10.31
N LEU A 41 -6.25 3.84 -9.53
CA LEU A 41 -7.61 3.44 -9.13
C LEU A 41 -8.26 4.48 -8.20
N THR A 42 -7.49 5.03 -7.26
CA THR A 42 -7.98 6.09 -6.37
C THR A 42 -8.34 7.36 -7.13
N ALA A 43 -7.57 7.72 -8.17
CA ALA A 43 -7.88 8.85 -9.06
C ALA A 43 -9.20 8.66 -9.83
N GLN A 44 -9.64 7.41 -10.01
CA GLN A 44 -10.94 7.07 -10.60
C GLN A 44 -12.10 7.07 -9.58
N GLY A 45 -11.83 7.42 -8.32
CA GLY A 45 -12.81 7.52 -7.25
C GLY A 45 -12.94 6.26 -6.39
N MET A 46 -12.09 5.25 -6.59
CA MET A 46 -12.05 4.08 -5.73
C MET A 46 -11.48 4.44 -4.34
N PRO A 47 -12.08 3.97 -3.23
CA PRO A 47 -11.48 4.09 -1.91
C PRO A 47 -10.10 3.41 -1.83
N LEU A 48 -9.14 4.02 -1.13
CA LEU A 48 -7.77 3.52 -1.05
C LEU A 48 -7.70 2.05 -0.62
N ARG A 49 -8.42 1.65 0.43
CA ARG A 49 -8.42 0.26 0.89
C ARG A 49 -8.83 -0.71 -0.22
N GLN A 50 -9.90 -0.40 -0.94
CA GLN A 50 -10.37 -1.25 -2.05
C GLN A 50 -9.36 -1.28 -3.19
N ALA A 51 -8.72 -0.15 -3.50
CA ALA A 51 -7.67 -0.08 -4.51
C ALA A 51 -6.44 -0.94 -4.14
N LEU A 52 -5.98 -0.88 -2.88
CA LEU A 52 -4.87 -1.70 -2.40
C LEU A 52 -5.23 -3.19 -2.37
N GLU A 53 -6.43 -3.55 -1.92
CA GLU A 53 -6.90 -4.93 -1.95
C GLU A 53 -6.92 -5.47 -3.37
N GLN A 54 -7.53 -4.75 -4.32
CA GLN A 54 -7.58 -5.18 -5.71
C GLN A 54 -6.17 -5.34 -6.33
N VAL A 55 -5.31 -4.34 -6.16
CA VAL A 55 -3.94 -4.38 -6.72
C VAL A 55 -3.14 -5.54 -6.11
N PHE A 56 -3.20 -5.75 -4.80
CA PHE A 56 -2.45 -6.84 -4.19
C PHE A 56 -3.00 -8.23 -4.57
N GLU A 57 -4.31 -8.37 -4.78
CA GLU A 57 -4.89 -9.61 -5.32
C GLU A 57 -4.40 -9.90 -6.74
N GLU A 58 -4.26 -8.87 -7.59
CA GLU A 58 -3.76 -9.00 -8.96
C GLU A 58 -2.26 -9.33 -9.02
N TRP A 59 -1.46 -8.70 -8.16
CA TRP A 59 0.00 -8.83 -8.18
C TRP A 59 0.56 -10.02 -7.38
N PHE A 60 -0.18 -10.52 -6.39
CA PHE A 60 0.27 -11.59 -5.50
C PHE A 60 -0.66 -12.81 -5.58
N TRP A 61 -1.62 -12.92 -4.66
CA TRP A 61 -2.65 -13.96 -4.66
C TRP A 61 -3.96 -13.46 -4.05
N PRO A 62 -5.12 -14.03 -4.43
CA PRO A 62 -6.42 -13.64 -3.88
C PRO A 62 -6.47 -13.71 -2.36
N GLY A 63 -6.99 -12.66 -1.71
CA GLY A 63 -7.08 -12.58 -0.25
C GLY A 63 -5.74 -12.44 0.49
N CYS A 64 -4.63 -12.08 -0.17
CA CYS A 64 -3.33 -11.87 0.49
C CYS A 64 -3.35 -10.79 1.59
N LEU A 65 -4.30 -9.84 1.53
CA LEU A 65 -4.52 -8.81 2.55
C LEU A 65 -5.69 -9.10 3.51
N ALA A 66 -6.30 -10.29 3.46
CA ALA A 66 -7.50 -10.61 4.25
C ALA A 66 -7.21 -10.86 5.74
N SER A 67 -5.95 -11.08 6.13
CA SER A 67 -5.60 -11.31 7.53
C SER A 67 -5.83 -10.07 8.40
N GLU A 68 -6.17 -10.26 9.69
CA GLU A 68 -6.36 -9.15 10.64
C GLU A 68 -5.14 -8.24 10.71
N ARG A 69 -3.93 -8.81 10.64
CA ARG A 69 -2.67 -8.05 10.59
C ARG A 69 -2.65 -7.12 9.38
N CYS A 70 -2.90 -7.64 8.18
CA CYS A 70 -2.89 -6.84 6.95
C CYS A 70 -3.95 -5.75 6.99
N GLN A 71 -5.15 -6.06 7.48
CA GLN A 71 -6.23 -5.09 7.62
C GLN A 71 -5.88 -3.96 8.61
N ALA A 72 -5.20 -4.27 9.71
CA ALA A 72 -4.69 -3.27 10.63
C ALA A 72 -3.61 -2.38 10.00
N LEU A 73 -2.71 -2.96 9.19
CA LEU A 73 -1.70 -2.20 8.44
C LEU A 73 -2.35 -1.24 7.44
N LEU A 74 -3.33 -1.71 6.65
CA LEU A 74 -4.06 -0.85 5.70
C LEU A 74 -4.76 0.32 6.40
N ALA A 75 -5.39 0.08 7.55
CA ALA A 75 -6.03 1.12 8.34
C ALA A 75 -5.03 2.16 8.88
N ASP A 76 -3.80 1.75 9.19
CA ASP A 76 -2.74 2.66 9.60
C ASP A 76 -2.21 3.50 8.44
N ILE A 77 -1.98 2.88 7.27
CA ILE A 77 -1.61 3.56 6.02
C ILE A 77 -2.62 4.65 5.66
N GLU A 78 -3.93 4.33 5.69
CA GLU A 78 -5.00 5.29 5.44
C GLU A 78 -4.95 6.49 6.41
N ARG A 79 -4.69 6.23 7.70
CA ARG A 79 -4.59 7.27 8.71
C ARG A 79 -3.38 8.17 8.48
N GLN A 80 -2.23 7.59 8.15
CA GLN A 80 -1.00 8.34 7.91
C GLN A 80 -1.12 9.24 6.67
N LEU A 81 -1.75 8.76 5.60
CA LEU A 81 -2.01 9.55 4.40
C LEU A 81 -3.01 10.68 4.65
N ALA A 82 -4.03 10.45 5.49
CA ALA A 82 -4.99 11.49 5.87
C ALA A 82 -4.38 12.56 6.81
N ALA A 83 -3.33 12.22 7.55
CA ALA A 83 -2.66 13.11 8.50
C ALA A 83 -1.52 13.94 7.87
N ALA A 84 -1.07 13.60 6.66
CA ALA A 84 -0.04 14.35 5.97
C ALA A 84 -0.62 15.69 5.45
N PRO A 85 -0.08 16.86 5.84
CA PRO A 85 -0.44 18.12 5.20
C PRO A 85 0.05 18.09 3.75
N GLY A 86 -0.87 18.32 2.81
CA GLY A 86 -0.56 18.43 1.37
C GLY A 86 0.20 19.69 1.01
#